data_AF-A0A8T7E295-F1
#
_entry.id   AF-A0A8T7E295-F1
#
_cell.length_a   1.000
_cell.length_b   1.000
_cell.length_c   1.000
_cell.angle_alpha   90.00
_cell.angle_beta   90.00
_cell.angle_gamma   90.00
#
_symmetry.space_group_name_H-M   'P 1'
#
loop_
_entity.id
_entity.type
_entity.pdbx_description
1 polymer ?
#
loop_
_entity_poly.entity_id
_entity_poly.type
_entity_poly.pdbx_seq_one_letter_code
_entity_poly.pdbx_strand_id
1 'polypeptide(L)'
;YTIGSFSDFLAATPRIDFSAPRRVLSAEITNTTYGALSILNGDGFNAPFTDGDFLLLTITGKDAADAPVGSIEIALADYRGTVPLLIDDWTGFDLSGLGPVSALEFSMTASQGGTPTYFALDNLASVPLPGAALLFGPALALLTVWGHKKNARR
;
A
#
# COMPACT_ATOMS: atom_id res chain seq x y z
N TYR A 1 -11.14 10.26 8.86
CA TYR A 1 -11.00 9.22 7.83
C TYR A 1 -11.19 9.77 6.43
N THR A 2 -10.52 9.16 5.46
CA THR A 2 -10.67 9.37 4.01
C THR A 2 -11.22 8.09 3.39
N ILE A 3 -12.05 8.21 2.35
CA ILE A 3 -12.54 7.07 1.58
C ILE A 3 -11.72 7.00 0.28
N GLY A 4 -11.11 5.85 0.02
CA GLY A 4 -10.49 5.52 -1.26
C GLY A 4 -11.43 4.65 -2.09
N SER A 5 -11.50 4.91 -3.40
CA SER A 5 -12.30 4.12 -4.35
C SER A 5 -11.46 3.73 -5.55
N PHE A 6 -11.25 2.44 -5.78
CA PHE A 6 -10.59 1.97 -7.00
C PHE A 6 -11.65 1.62 -8.06
N SER A 7 -11.36 1.86 -9.33
CA SER A 7 -12.24 1.49 -10.44
C SER A 7 -11.40 1.22 -11.69
N ASP A 8 -11.61 0.07 -12.32
CA ASP A 8 -10.99 -0.25 -13.62
C ASP A 8 -11.55 0.60 -14.77
N PHE A 9 -12.66 1.34 -14.53
CA PHE A 9 -13.30 2.20 -15.53
C PHE A 9 -12.80 3.64 -15.51
N LEU A 10 -12.13 4.07 -14.43
CA LEU A 10 -11.57 5.42 -14.32
C LEU A 10 -10.06 5.38 -14.56
N ALA A 11 -9.55 6.37 -15.30
CA ALA A 11 -8.12 6.45 -15.63
C ALA A 11 -7.22 6.85 -14.45
N ALA A 12 -7.79 7.25 -13.30
CA ALA A 12 -7.04 7.76 -12.16
C ALA A 12 -7.03 6.74 -11.01
N THR A 13 -5.83 6.32 -10.60
CA THR A 13 -5.59 5.55 -9.39
C THR A 13 -5.72 6.44 -8.16
N PRO A 14 -6.44 6.00 -7.10
CA PRO A 14 -6.44 6.71 -5.84
C PRO A 14 -5.02 6.86 -5.30
N ARG A 15 -4.69 8.08 -4.85
CA ARG A 15 -3.33 8.42 -4.45
C ARG A 15 -3.30 9.45 -3.32
N ILE A 16 -2.28 9.35 -2.47
CA ILE A 16 -1.90 10.37 -1.48
C ILE A 16 -0.50 10.86 -1.81
N ASP A 17 -0.34 12.14 -2.10
CA ASP A 17 0.96 12.78 -2.35
C ASP A 17 1.49 13.48 -1.08
N PHE A 18 2.79 13.34 -0.82
CA PHE A 18 3.46 14.04 0.26
C PHE A 18 4.27 15.22 -0.29
N SER A 19 4.24 16.34 0.42
CA SER A 19 5.01 17.55 0.06
C SER A 19 6.53 17.38 0.20
N ALA A 20 6.97 16.33 0.89
CA ALA A 20 8.37 15.92 1.00
C ALA A 20 8.42 14.39 1.21
N PRO A 21 9.51 13.70 0.83
CA PRO A 21 9.65 12.26 1.06
C PRO A 21 9.47 11.90 2.54
N ARG A 22 8.71 10.83 2.81
CA ARG A 22 8.38 10.35 4.17
C ARG A 22 8.62 8.85 4.30
N ARG A 23 8.87 8.39 5.53
CA ARG A 23 8.66 6.99 5.90
C ARG A 23 7.25 6.88 6.46
N VAL A 24 6.42 6.06 5.83
CA VAL A 24 5.09 5.74 6.33
C VAL A 24 5.24 4.62 7.36
N LEU A 25 4.57 4.75 8.50
CA LEU A 25 4.71 3.83 9.63
C LEU A 25 3.50 2.92 9.77
N SER A 26 2.30 3.50 9.74
CA SER A 26 1.06 2.75 9.91
C SER A 26 -0.13 3.51 9.35
N ALA A 27 -1.24 2.80 9.15
CA ALA A 27 -2.56 3.38 8.94
C ALA A 27 -3.61 2.45 9.56
N GLU A 28 -4.75 3.03 9.93
CA GLU A 28 -5.95 2.26 10.25
C GLU A 28 -6.81 2.14 8.99
N ILE A 29 -7.26 0.92 8.68
CA ILE A 29 -8.00 0.62 7.46
C ILE A 29 -9.21 -0.26 7.81
N THR A 30 -10.33 -0.02 7.13
CA THR A 30 -11.53 -0.87 7.21
C THR A 30 -12.29 -0.88 5.88
N ASN A 31 -13.16 -1.87 5.67
CA ASN A 31 -14.15 -1.81 4.60
C ASN A 31 -15.12 -0.65 4.85
N THR A 32 -15.66 -0.09 3.76
CA THR A 32 -16.84 0.76 3.88
C THR A 32 -18.07 -0.07 4.26
N THR A 33 -19.09 0.55 4.87
CA THR A 33 -20.35 -0.14 5.20
C THR A 33 -20.96 -0.82 3.98
N TYR A 34 -20.92 -0.16 2.81
CA TYR A 34 -21.42 -0.76 1.57
C TYR A 34 -20.61 -1.98 1.15
N GLY A 35 -19.28 -1.89 1.14
CA GLY A 35 -18.39 -3.00 0.80
C GLY A 35 -18.60 -4.22 1.72
N ALA A 36 -18.62 -3.99 3.04
CA ALA A 36 -18.84 -5.06 4.01
C ALA A 36 -20.21 -5.74 3.86
N LEU A 37 -21.29 -4.97 3.68
CA LEU A 37 -22.63 -5.54 3.49
C LEU A 37 -22.78 -6.29 2.17
N SER A 38 -22.15 -5.80 1.10
CA SER A 38 -22.11 -6.46 -0.21
C SER A 38 -21.35 -7.78 -0.14
N ILE A 39 -20.21 -7.84 0.57
CA ILE A 39 -19.46 -9.08 0.80
C ILE A 39 -20.29 -10.11 1.60
N LEU A 40 -21.01 -9.66 2.64
CA LEU A 40 -21.78 -10.55 3.52
C LEU A 40 -23.07 -11.07 2.88
N ASN A 41 -23.77 -10.24 2.10
CA ASN A 41 -25.14 -10.51 1.67
C ASN A 41 -25.31 -10.55 0.14
N GLY A 42 -24.30 -10.16 -0.62
CA GLY A 42 -24.46 -9.76 -2.01
C GLY A 42 -25.30 -8.49 -2.14
N ASP A 43 -25.30 -7.91 -3.33
CA ASP A 43 -26.10 -6.71 -3.62
C ASP A 43 -26.76 -6.73 -5.01
N GLY A 44 -26.72 -7.87 -5.69
CA GLY A 44 -27.22 -8.06 -7.05
C GLY A 44 -26.19 -7.79 -8.14
N PHE A 45 -25.05 -7.17 -7.83
CA PHE A 45 -23.89 -7.08 -8.73
C PHE A 45 -22.86 -8.17 -8.42
N ASN A 46 -22.75 -8.59 -7.16
CA ASN A 46 -22.01 -9.76 -6.72
C ASN A 46 -22.89 -10.70 -5.86
N ALA A 47 -22.40 -11.93 -5.69
CA ALA A 47 -22.95 -12.87 -4.70
C ALA A 47 -22.27 -12.64 -3.34
N PRO A 48 -22.87 -13.12 -2.22
CA PRO A 48 -22.14 -13.23 -0.96
C PRO A 48 -20.82 -13.99 -1.15
N PHE A 49 -19.77 -13.58 -0.43
CA PHE A 49 -18.49 -14.29 -0.47
C PHE A 49 -18.58 -15.68 0.15
N THR A 50 -17.87 -16.62 -0.46
CA THR A 50 -17.81 -18.03 -0.08
C THR A 50 -16.37 -18.54 -0.15
N ASP A 51 -16.17 -19.85 0.09
CA ASP A 51 -14.84 -20.46 0.05
C ASP A 51 -14.10 -20.14 -1.25
N GLY A 52 -12.89 -19.60 -1.12
CA GLY A 52 -12.08 -19.15 -2.25
C GLY A 52 -12.15 -17.64 -2.55
N ASP A 53 -13.13 -16.92 -2.00
CA ASP A 53 -13.32 -15.49 -2.29
C ASP A 53 -12.41 -14.58 -1.48
N PHE A 54 -12.07 -13.42 -2.04
CA PHE A 54 -11.23 -12.44 -1.39
C PHE A 54 -11.43 -11.03 -1.92
N LEU A 55 -11.05 -10.04 -1.10
CA LEU A 55 -10.89 -8.65 -1.46
C LEU A 55 -9.56 -8.16 -0.89
N LEU A 56 -8.63 -7.81 -1.77
CA LEU A 56 -7.29 -7.34 -1.42
C LEU A 56 -7.15 -5.85 -1.73
N LEU A 57 -6.54 -5.11 -0.81
CA LEU A 57 -6.05 -3.74 -1.00
C LEU A 57 -4.54 -3.78 -1.14
N THR A 58 -4.01 -3.30 -2.25
CA THR A 58 -2.58 -3.14 -2.47
C THR A 58 -2.21 -1.67 -2.32
N ILE A 59 -1.29 -1.39 -1.40
CA ILE A 59 -0.71 -0.07 -1.16
C ILE A 59 0.68 -0.07 -1.76
N THR A 60 0.91 0.77 -2.77
CA THR A 60 2.21 0.89 -3.44
C THR A 60 2.85 2.24 -3.11
N GLY A 61 4.06 2.20 -2.56
CA GLY A 61 4.87 3.39 -2.34
C GLY A 61 5.54 3.82 -3.64
N LYS A 62 5.45 5.11 -3.98
CA LYS A 62 6.12 5.73 -5.14
C LYS A 62 7.17 6.73 -4.70
N ASP A 63 8.30 6.80 -5.41
CA ASP A 63 9.31 7.84 -5.22
C ASP A 63 8.97 9.15 -5.94
N ALA A 64 9.88 10.12 -5.91
CA ALA A 64 9.69 11.42 -6.56
C ALA A 64 9.68 11.37 -8.11
N ALA A 65 10.19 10.29 -8.71
CA ALA A 65 10.15 10.02 -10.15
C ALA A 65 8.96 9.13 -10.54
N ASP A 66 8.04 8.89 -9.59
CA ASP A 66 6.86 8.04 -9.74
C ASP A 66 7.14 6.53 -9.86
N ALA A 67 8.39 6.12 -9.58
CA ALA A 67 8.77 4.72 -9.62
C ALA A 67 8.32 3.97 -8.35
N PRO A 68 7.83 2.73 -8.45
CA PRO A 68 7.48 1.93 -7.29
C PRO A 68 8.73 1.55 -6.48
N VAL A 69 8.68 1.76 -5.17
CA VAL A 69 9.78 1.45 -4.23
C VAL A 69 9.44 0.36 -3.22
N GLY A 70 8.16 0.08 -3.02
CA GLY A 70 7.67 -0.94 -2.10
C GLY A 70 6.17 -1.13 -2.25
N SER A 71 5.66 -2.28 -1.84
CA SER A 71 4.23 -2.58 -1.86
C SER A 71 3.83 -3.45 -0.67
N ILE A 72 2.64 -3.22 -0.15
CA ILE A 72 2.02 -3.99 0.93
C ILE A 72 0.63 -4.38 0.49
N GLU A 73 0.28 -5.64 0.69
CA GLU A 73 -1.05 -6.19 0.41
C GLU A 73 -1.79 -6.46 1.73
N ILE A 74 -3.05 -6.05 1.78
CA ILE A 74 -3.93 -6.19 2.92
C ILE A 74 -5.20 -6.89 2.48
N ALA A 75 -5.56 -7.99 3.15
CA ALA A 75 -6.84 -8.63 2.95
C ALA A 75 -7.93 -7.88 3.73
N LEU A 76 -8.83 -7.20 3.01
CA LEU A 76 -10.05 -6.62 3.57
C LEU A 76 -11.15 -7.68 3.75
N ALA A 77 -11.11 -8.72 2.93
CA ALA A 77 -11.82 -9.97 3.16
C ALA A 77 -11.01 -11.15 2.60
N ASP A 78 -11.02 -12.28 3.30
CA ASP A 78 -10.37 -13.51 2.83
C ASP A 78 -11.12 -14.74 3.33
N TYR A 79 -11.79 -15.42 2.40
CA TYR A 79 -12.60 -16.61 2.66
C TYR A 79 -11.90 -17.87 2.13
N ARG A 80 -10.62 -17.78 1.75
CA ARG A 80 -9.80 -18.94 1.32
C ARG A 80 -9.29 -19.77 2.50
N GLY A 81 -9.37 -19.22 3.72
CA GLY A 81 -8.94 -19.87 4.95
C GLY A 81 -10.05 -20.68 5.62
N THR A 82 -9.69 -21.47 6.63
CA THR A 82 -10.68 -22.24 7.43
C THR A 82 -11.62 -21.36 8.24
N VAL A 83 -11.20 -20.13 8.53
CA VAL A 83 -12.01 -19.11 9.21
C VAL A 83 -12.10 -17.92 8.27
N PRO A 84 -13.31 -17.54 7.83
CA PRO A 84 -13.51 -16.35 7.02
C PRO A 84 -13.03 -15.10 7.75
N LEU A 85 -12.28 -14.26 7.04
CA LEU A 85 -11.88 -12.94 7.47
C LEU A 85 -12.73 -11.89 6.77
N LEU A 86 -13.26 -10.95 7.54
CA LEU A 86 -13.82 -9.69 7.06
C LEU A 86 -13.35 -8.58 8.00
N ILE A 87 -12.79 -7.51 7.45
CA ILE A 87 -12.42 -6.33 8.23
C ILE A 87 -13.57 -5.32 8.14
N ASP A 88 -14.39 -5.27 9.19
CA ASP A 88 -15.50 -4.32 9.34
C ASP A 88 -15.27 -3.28 10.45
N ASP A 89 -14.22 -3.44 11.24
CA ASP A 89 -13.73 -2.49 12.24
C ASP A 89 -12.34 -1.93 11.89
N TRP A 90 -12.04 -0.73 12.39
CA TRP A 90 -10.74 -0.07 12.21
C TRP A 90 -9.59 -0.96 12.68
N THR A 91 -8.79 -1.42 11.72
CA THR A 91 -7.65 -2.30 11.97
C THR A 91 -6.35 -1.60 11.61
N GLY A 92 -5.40 -1.58 12.54
CA GLY A 92 -4.08 -0.98 12.33
C GLY A 92 -3.15 -1.90 11.54
N PHE A 93 -2.52 -1.36 10.50
CA PHE A 93 -1.54 -2.06 9.68
C PHE A 93 -0.17 -1.38 9.75
N ASP A 94 0.89 -2.18 9.86
CA ASP A 94 2.26 -1.71 9.72
C ASP A 94 2.57 -1.47 8.24
N LEU A 95 2.96 -0.23 7.92
CA LEU A 95 3.31 0.21 6.57
C LEU A 95 4.81 0.53 6.43
N SER A 96 5.60 0.28 7.46
CA SER A 96 7.04 0.61 7.50
C SER A 96 7.87 -0.13 6.44
N GLY A 97 7.35 -1.24 5.90
CA GLY A 97 7.95 -2.00 4.80
C GLY A 97 7.95 -1.30 3.43
N LEU A 98 7.21 -0.21 3.25
CA LEU A 98 7.16 0.53 1.97
C LEU A 98 8.45 1.30 1.65
N GLY A 99 9.28 1.58 2.66
CA GLY A 99 10.48 2.40 2.51
C GLY A 99 10.18 3.91 2.42
N PRO A 100 11.16 4.71 1.98
CA PRO A 100 10.99 6.15 1.73
C PRO A 100 10.07 6.38 0.51
N VAL A 101 8.98 7.11 0.68
CA VAL A 101 7.99 7.37 -0.37
C VAL A 101 7.71 8.86 -0.50
N SER A 102 7.41 9.29 -1.73
CA SER A 102 6.84 10.61 -2.06
C SER A 102 5.33 10.55 -2.25
N ALA A 103 4.79 9.37 -2.57
CA ALA A 103 3.34 9.15 -2.64
C ALA A 103 2.96 7.70 -2.30
N LEU A 104 1.68 7.50 -2.00
CA LEU A 104 1.03 6.19 -1.89
C LEU A 104 -0.02 6.07 -2.99
N GLU A 105 0.01 4.97 -3.74
CA GLU A 105 -1.04 4.59 -4.69
C GLU A 105 -1.77 3.34 -4.18
N PHE A 106 -3.07 3.30 -4.44
CA PHE A 106 -3.95 2.25 -3.94
C PHE A 106 -4.63 1.56 -5.12
N SER A 107 -4.60 0.23 -5.12
CA SER A 107 -5.39 -0.61 -6.01
C SER A 107 -6.10 -1.69 -5.22
N MET A 108 -7.17 -2.23 -5.79
CA MET A 108 -7.93 -3.31 -5.15
C MET A 108 -8.15 -4.44 -6.13
N THR A 109 -8.17 -5.67 -5.63
CA THR A 109 -8.44 -6.87 -6.43
C THR A 109 -9.43 -7.75 -5.69
N ALA A 110 -10.52 -8.11 -6.36
CA ALA A 110 -11.54 -9.00 -5.83
C ALA A 110 -11.56 -10.30 -6.63
N SER A 111 -11.92 -11.41 -5.98
CA SER A 111 -12.18 -12.69 -6.68
C SER A 111 -13.41 -12.61 -7.58
N GLN A 112 -14.43 -11.86 -7.15
CA GLN A 112 -15.68 -11.68 -7.88
C GLN A 112 -15.78 -10.28 -8.51
N GLY A 113 -16.18 -10.23 -9.78
CA GLY A 113 -16.60 -8.98 -10.41
C GLY A 113 -17.86 -8.42 -9.74
N GLY A 114 -18.02 -7.09 -9.78
CA GLY A 114 -19.14 -6.40 -9.13
C GLY A 114 -18.94 -6.15 -7.63
N THR A 115 -17.91 -6.72 -7.01
CA THR A 115 -17.54 -6.42 -5.62
C THR A 115 -17.17 -4.93 -5.48
N PRO A 116 -17.77 -4.19 -4.53
CA PRO A 116 -17.45 -2.79 -4.33
C PRO A 116 -15.99 -2.59 -3.89
N THR A 117 -15.20 -1.88 -4.70
CA THR A 117 -13.78 -1.57 -4.45
C THR A 117 -13.62 -0.23 -3.74
N TYR A 118 -14.20 -0.13 -2.54
CA TYR A 118 -14.11 1.04 -1.66
C TYR A 118 -13.57 0.66 -0.29
N PHE A 119 -12.63 1.45 0.23
CA PHE A 119 -12.07 1.28 1.57
C PHE A 119 -12.03 2.62 2.30
N ALA A 120 -12.00 2.56 3.63
CA ALA A 120 -11.76 3.72 4.48
C ALA A 120 -10.36 3.61 5.11
N LEU A 121 -9.67 4.75 5.19
CA LEU A 121 -8.35 4.88 5.80
C LEU A 121 -8.35 6.06 6.78
N ASP A 122 -7.74 5.88 7.94
CA ASP A 122 -7.52 6.94 8.92
C ASP A 122 -6.18 6.78 9.64
N ASN A 123 -5.82 7.77 10.46
CA ASN A 123 -4.66 7.70 11.37
C ASN A 123 -3.34 7.32 10.65
N LEU A 124 -3.13 7.85 9.44
CA LEU A 124 -1.91 7.66 8.66
C LEU A 124 -0.71 8.29 9.36
N ALA A 125 0.11 7.46 10.00
CA ALA A 125 1.31 7.88 10.69
C ALA A 125 2.51 7.88 9.73
N SER A 126 3.22 9.01 9.63
CA SER A 126 4.41 9.13 8.80
C SER A 126 5.40 10.16 9.32
N VAL A 127 6.69 9.90 9.13
CA VAL A 127 7.78 10.79 9.52
C VAL A 127 8.52 11.33 8.29
N PRO A 128 8.74 12.65 8.17
CA PRO A 128 9.53 13.20 7.07
C PRO A 128 10.96 12.64 7.09
N LEU A 129 11.53 12.35 5.91
CA LEU A 129 12.98 12.11 5.85
C LEU A 129 13.70 13.45 5.94
N PRO A 130 14.69 13.60 6.85
CA PRO A 130 15.55 14.78 6.84
C PRO A 130 16.21 14.92 5.47
N GLY A 131 16.25 16.12 4.90
CA GLY A 131 16.82 16.35 3.55
C GLY A 131 18.25 15.85 3.37
N ALA A 132 19.02 15.71 4.46
CA ALA A 132 20.37 15.14 4.44
C ALA A 132 20.41 13.62 4.18
N ALA A 133 19.33 12.87 4.46
CA ALA A 133 19.28 11.42 4.24
C ALA A 133 19.29 11.05 2.73
N LEU A 134 18.91 11.97 1.85
CA LEU A 134 18.91 11.80 0.40
C LEU A 134 20.32 11.93 -0.23
N LEU A 135 21.29 12.48 0.50
CA LEU A 135 22.65 12.72 0.00
C LEU A 135 23.59 11.50 0.15
N PHE A 136 23.12 10.40 0.76
CA PHE A 136 23.97 9.24 1.07
C PHE A 136 23.72 7.99 0.22
N GLY A 137 22.81 8.02 -0.75
CA GLY A 137 22.81 7.08 -1.87
C GLY A 137 23.69 7.58 -3.03
N PRO A 138 24.02 6.78 -4.04
CA PRO A 138 25.05 5.73 -4.09
C PRO A 138 26.51 6.24 -3.90
N ALA A 139 26.73 7.42 -3.32
CA ALA A 139 28.08 7.98 -3.12
C ALA A 139 29.02 7.11 -2.26
N LEU A 140 28.50 6.17 -1.47
CA LEU A 140 29.31 5.23 -0.68
C LEU A 140 29.97 4.11 -1.51
N ALA A 141 29.50 3.84 -2.74
CA ALA A 141 30.09 2.81 -3.60
C ALA A 141 31.39 3.26 -4.30
N LEU A 142 31.73 4.55 -4.27
CA LEU A 142 32.93 5.10 -4.92
C LEU A 142 34.16 5.18 -3.99
N LEU A 143 34.00 5.03 -2.67
CA LEU A 143 35.12 5.12 -1.72
C LEU A 143 35.90 3.80 -1.53
N THR A 144 35.38 2.66 -1.98
CA THR A 144 36.11 1.37 -1.90
C THR A 144 37.06 1.13 -3.10
N VAL A 145 36.87 1.81 -4.24
CA VAL A 145 37.71 1.59 -5.43
C VAL A 145 39.01 2.40 -5.41
N TRP A 146 39.09 3.51 -4.67
CA TRP A 146 40.30 4.35 -4.64
C TRP A 146 41.38 3.88 -3.65
N GLY A 147 41.03 3.00 -2.69
CA GLY A 147 41.97 2.48 -1.69
C GLY A 147 42.90 1.36 -2.19
N HIS A 148 42.55 0.66 -3.28
CA HIS A 148 43.31 -0.52 -3.71
C HIS A 148 44.40 -0.25 -4.76
N LYS A 149 44.43 0.92 -5.41
CA LYS A 149 45.40 1.20 -6.50
C LYS A 149 46.76 1.74 -6.05
N LYS A 150 46.97 2.08 -4.76
CA LYS A 150 48.25 2.66 -4.30
C LYS A 150 49.28 1.66 -3.78
N ASN A 151 48.96 0.37 -3.63
CA ASN A 151 49.88 -0.62 -3.04
C ASN A 151 50.53 -1.60 -4.04
N ALA A 152 50.41 -1.38 -5.36
CA ALA A 152 50.89 -2.32 -6.37
C ALA A 152 52.10 -1.85 -7.20
N ARG A 153 52.92 -0.91 -6.70
CA ARG A 153 54.21 -0.57 -7.32
C ARG A 153 55.31 -0.41 -6.26
N ARG A 154 55.99 -1.51 -5.98
CA ARG A 154 57.40 -1.55 -5.59
C ARG A 154 58.14 -2.34 -6.65
#